data_AF-A0A4S4CA87-F1
#
_entry.id   AF-A0A4S4CA87-F1
#
_cell.length_a   1.000
_cell.length_b   1.000
_cell.length_c   1.000
_cell.angle_alpha   90.00
_cell.angle_beta   90.00
_cell.angle_gamma   90.00
#
_symmetry.space_group_name_H-M   'P 1'
#
loop_
_entity.id
_entity.type
_entity.pdbx_description
1 polymer ?
#
loop_
_entity_poly.entity_id
_entity_poly.type
_entity_poly.pdbx_seq_one_letter_code
_entity_poly.pdbx_strand_id
1 'polypeptide(L)'
;MREFNSVVAHFGAHALTGRLQALEGGRGVMRIAVDPAAGDAALQEGREGVLEMHDGARFRVSVQERLAEAGEWRVKLMGRA
;
A
#
# COMPACT_ATOMS: atom_id res chain seq x y z
N MET A 1 -2.63 20.16 -3.39
CA MET A 1 -1.62 19.37 -4.13
C MET A 1 -1.27 18.18 -3.24
N ARG A 2 -1.56 16.94 -3.65
CA ARG A 2 -1.23 15.75 -2.85
C ARG A 2 0.31 15.61 -2.81
N GLU A 3 0.87 15.25 -1.66
CA GLU A 3 2.32 15.03 -1.53
C GLU A 3 2.78 13.96 -2.53
N PHE A 4 3.96 14.11 -3.15
CA PHE A 4 4.48 13.23 -4.20
C PHE A 4 4.60 11.75 -3.75
N ASN A 5 4.68 11.48 -2.45
CA ASN A 5 4.74 10.13 -1.90
C ASN A 5 3.42 9.64 -1.30
N SER A 6 2.33 10.40 -1.44
CA SER A 6 1.02 9.99 -0.92
C SER A 6 0.38 8.90 -1.77
N VAL A 7 -0.27 7.95 -1.11
CA VAL A 7 -1.01 6.85 -1.74
C VAL A 7 -2.35 6.64 -1.03
N VAL A 8 -3.31 6.06 -1.74
CA VAL A 8 -4.55 5.54 -1.17
C VAL A 8 -4.63 4.06 -1.47
N ALA A 9 -4.65 3.23 -0.43
CA ALA A 9 -4.71 1.79 -0.54
C ALA A 9 -6.16 1.31 -0.33
N HIS A 10 -6.74 0.74 -1.38
CA HIS A 10 -8.11 0.25 -1.43
C HIS A 10 -8.14 -1.26 -1.23
N PHE A 11 -8.71 -1.71 -0.10
CA PHE A 11 -8.86 -3.12 0.25
C PHE A 11 -10.32 -3.43 0.60
N GLY A 12 -11.07 -3.99 -0.37
CA GLY A 12 -12.51 -4.19 -0.23
C GLY A 12 -13.25 -2.85 -0.11
N ALA A 13 -14.03 -2.68 0.96
CA ALA A 13 -14.76 -1.43 1.24
C ALA A 13 -13.91 -0.37 1.97
N HIS A 14 -12.65 -0.67 2.29
CA HIS A 14 -11.77 0.22 3.04
C HIS A 14 -10.82 0.97 2.11
N ALA A 15 -10.72 2.29 2.29
CA ALA A 15 -9.72 3.13 1.65
C ALA A 15 -8.82 3.72 2.73
N LEU A 16 -7.54 3.39 2.69
CA LEU A 16 -6.53 3.79 3.66
C LEU A 16 -5.60 4.83 3.02
N THR A 17 -5.50 6.01 3.63
CA THR A 17 -4.50 6.98 3.18
C THR A 17 -3.16 6.63 3.79
N GLY A 18 -2.11 6.70 2.99
CA GLY A 18 -0.76 6.36 3.42
C GLY A 18 0.31 7.05 2.59
N ARG A 19 1.54 6.59 2.77
CA ARG A 19 2.73 7.05 2.05
C ARG A 19 3.55 5.89 1.52
N LEU A 20 4.07 6.04 0.32
CA LEU A 20 5.12 5.17 -0.21
C LEU A 20 6.46 5.56 0.45
N GLN A 21 7.05 4.63 1.20
CA GLN A 21 8.32 4.84 1.91
C GLN A 21 9.52 4.43 1.07
N ALA A 22 9.40 3.30 0.36
CA ALA A 22 10.49 2.78 -0.45
C ALA A 22 9.99 1.88 -1.57
N LEU A 23 10.75 1.84 -2.66
CA LEU A 23 10.70 0.77 -3.66
C LEU A 23 11.78 -0.24 -3.29
N GLU A 24 11.38 -1.45 -2.96
CA GLU A 24 12.29 -2.49 -2.48
C GLU A 24 12.67 -3.43 -3.63
N GLY A 25 13.80 -3.12 -4.27
CA GLY A 25 14.42 -3.97 -5.30
C GLY A 25 13.69 -4.02 -6.66
N GLY A 26 14.18 -4.90 -7.55
CA GLY A 26 13.77 -4.97 -8.96
C GLY A 26 12.55 -5.84 -9.28
N ARG A 27 11.76 -6.27 -8.28
CA ARG A 27 10.62 -7.20 -8.47
C ARG A 27 9.26 -6.61 -8.14
N GLY A 28 9.16 -5.27 -8.12
CA GLY A 28 7.91 -4.56 -7.84
C GLY A 28 7.45 -4.70 -6.39
N VAL A 29 8.36 -4.87 -5.44
CA VAL A 29 8.03 -4.85 -4.01
C VAL A 29 8.16 -3.41 -3.52
N MET A 30 7.22 -3.00 -2.66
CA MET A 30 7.12 -1.63 -2.17
C MET A 30 6.81 -1.64 -0.69
N ARG A 31 7.34 -0.65 0.02
CA ARG A 31 7.02 -0.39 1.42
C ARG A 31 6.08 0.80 1.51
N ILE A 32 4.93 0.58 2.14
CA ILE A 32 3.95 1.63 2.40
C ILE A 32 3.75 1.80 3.90
N ALA A 33 3.52 3.03 4.34
CA ALA A 33 3.08 3.35 5.69
C ALA A 33 1.63 3.83 5.61
N VAL A 34 0.74 3.22 6.38
CA VAL A 34 -0.67 3.65 6.54
C VAL A 34 -0.95 3.95 8.01
N ASP A 35 -2.03 4.68 8.28
CA ASP A 35 -2.49 4.87 9.66
C ASP A 35 -2.76 3.50 10.33
N PRO A 36 -2.07 3.15 11.42
CA PRO A 36 -2.21 1.85 12.08
C PRO A 36 -3.63 1.62 12.64
N ALA A 37 -4.37 2.67 13.02
CA ALA A 37 -5.73 2.54 13.53
C ALA A 37 -6.72 2.10 12.44
N ALA A 38 -6.45 2.45 11.19
CA ALA A 38 -7.27 2.07 10.04
C ALA A 38 -6.70 0.84 9.29
N GLY A 39 -5.38 0.64 9.35
CA GLY A 39 -4.64 -0.34 8.55
C GLY A 39 -4.78 -1.78 9.03
N ASP A 40 -4.74 -2.04 10.33
CA ASP A 40 -4.58 -3.41 10.85
C ASP A 40 -5.76 -4.35 10.57
N ALA A 41 -6.98 -3.82 10.45
CA ALA A 41 -8.16 -4.64 10.12
C ALA A 41 -8.30 -4.90 8.61
N ALA A 42 -7.84 -3.96 7.78
CA ALA A 42 -8.01 -4.01 6.33
C ALA A 42 -6.82 -4.67 5.62
N LEU A 43 -5.60 -4.53 6.15
CA LEU A 43 -4.38 -5.13 5.62
C LEU A 43 -4.09 -6.44 6.34
N GLN A 44 -4.18 -7.54 5.58
CA GLN A 44 -3.81 -8.87 6.03
C GLN A 44 -2.86 -9.46 4.99
N GLU A 45 -1.88 -10.24 5.43
CA GLU A 45 -0.94 -10.92 4.52
C GLU A 45 -1.69 -11.79 3.50
N GLY A 46 -1.23 -11.77 2.26
CA GLY A 46 -1.87 -12.42 1.12
C GLY A 46 -3.07 -11.67 0.54
N ARG A 47 -3.62 -10.66 1.23
CA ARG A 47 -4.78 -9.90 0.73
C ARG A 47 -4.40 -9.06 -0.48
N GLU A 48 -5.29 -9.04 -1.47
CA GLU A 48 -5.14 -8.19 -2.65
C GLU A 48 -5.94 -6.90 -2.52
N GLY A 49 -5.44 -5.85 -3.17
CA GLY A 49 -6.07 -4.54 -3.22
C GLY A 49 -5.56 -3.70 -4.37
N VAL A 50 -5.96 -2.43 -4.37
CA VAL A 50 -5.53 -1.44 -5.35
C VAL A 50 -4.80 -0.31 -4.63
N LEU A 51 -3.59 -0.01 -5.08
CA LEU A 51 -2.86 1.17 -4.65
C LEU A 51 -3.06 2.30 -5.68
N GLU A 52 -3.68 3.39 -5.24
CA GLU A 52 -3.80 4.63 -6.02
C GLU A 52 -2.68 5.59 -5.62
N MET A 53 -1.93 6.05 -6.61
CA MET A 53 -0.84 7.00 -6.46
C MET A 53 -1.35 8.45 -6.46
N HIS A 54 -0.51 9.40 -6.05
CA HIS A 54 -0.84 10.83 -6.02
C HIS A 54 -1.25 11.42 -7.39
N ASP A 55 -0.82 10.81 -8.48
CA ASP A 55 -1.13 11.18 -9.88
C ASP A 55 -2.41 10.51 -10.42
N GLY A 56 -3.08 9.69 -9.58
CA GLY A 56 -4.27 8.93 -9.94
C GLY A 56 -3.98 7.59 -10.63
N ALA A 57 -2.72 7.22 -10.84
CA ALA A 57 -2.37 5.90 -11.34
C ALA A 57 -2.78 4.81 -10.33
N ARG A 58 -3.37 3.73 -10.83
CA ARG A 58 -3.89 2.62 -10.00
C ARG A 58 -3.20 1.32 -10.36
N PHE A 59 -2.81 0.59 -9.32
CA PHE A 59 -2.09 -0.67 -9.45
C PHE A 59 -2.64 -1.73 -8.54
N ARG A 60 -2.74 -2.96 -9.05
CA ARG A 60 -3.07 -4.14 -8.25
C ARG A 60 -1.87 -4.50 -7.38
N VAL A 61 -2.12 -4.73 -6.10
CA VAL A 61 -1.09 -5.08 -5.12
C VAL A 61 -1.54 -6.25 -4.25
N SER A 62 -0.58 -7.02 -3.76
CA SER A 62 -0.77 -8.08 -2.76
C SER A 62 0.02 -7.73 -1.51
N VAL A 63 -0.61 -7.76 -0.34
CA VAL A 63 0.08 -7.59 0.96
C VAL A 63 0.96 -8.80 1.19
N GLN A 64 2.25 -8.58 1.49
CA GLN A 64 3.21 -9.65 1.72
C GLN A 64 3.45 -9.86 3.20
N GLU A 65 3.82 -8.80 3.92
CA GLU A 65 4.17 -8.87 5.33
C GLU A 65 3.89 -7.54 6.03
N ARG A 66 3.58 -7.63 7.32
CA ARG A 66 3.63 -6.50 8.24
C ARG A 66 5.07 -6.27 8.69
N LEU A 67 5.54 -5.04 8.63
CA LEU A 67 6.87 -4.69 9.13
C LEU A 67 6.79 -4.33 10.63
N ALA A 68 7.93 -4.39 11.31
CA ALA A 68 8.00 -4.17 12.77
C ALA A 68 7.63 -2.73 13.18
N GLU A 69 7.74 -1.77 12.27
CA GLU A 69 7.33 -0.39 12.49
C GLU A 69 5.80 -0.24 12.40
N ALA A 70 5.23 0.55 13.30
CA ALA A 70 3.77 0.70 13.40
C ALA A 70 3.19 1.27 12.10
N GLY A 71 2.30 0.49 11.46
CA GLY A 71 1.62 0.91 10.23
C GLY A 71 2.43 0.72 8.95
N GLU A 72 3.62 0.11 9.01
CA GLU A 72 4.40 -0.21 7.82
C GLU A 72 4.10 -1.61 7.28
N TRP A 73 3.93 -1.69 5.96
CA TRP A 73 3.58 -2.90 5.25
C TRP A 73 4.39 -3.03 3.97
N ARG A 74 4.79 -4.26 3.67
CA ARG A 74 5.37 -4.62 2.38
C ARG A 74 4.27 -5.14 1.48
N VAL A 75 4.20 -4.57 0.28
CA VAL A 75 3.23 -4.95 -0.76
C VAL A 75 3.95 -5.27 -2.05
N LYS A 76 3.41 -6.19 -2.83
CA LYS A 76 3.94 -6.57 -4.14
C LYS A 76 3.02 -6.10 -5.25
N LEU A 77 3.58 -5.37 -6.19
CA LEU A 77 2.92 -4.92 -7.42
C LEU A 77 2.63 -6.11 -8.33
N MET A 78 1.35 -6.30 -8.65
CA MET A 78 0.88 -7.36 -9.56
C MET A 78 0.68 -6.84 -10.99
N GLY A 79 0.51 -5.53 -11.15
CA GLY A 79 0.33 -4.87 -12.44
C GLY A 79 -0.60 -3.68 -12.34
N ARG A 80 -0.97 -3.10 -13.48
CA ARG A 80 -1.96 -2.01 -13.54
C ARG A 80 -3.36 -2.56 -13.20
N ALA A 81 -4.17 -1.73 -12.54
CA ALA A 81 -5.57 -2.00 -12.21
C ALA A 81 -6.52 -1.46 -13.27
#